data_AF-A0A7D6ZJ41-F1
#
_entry.id   AF-A0A7D6ZJ41-F1
#
_cell.length_a   1.000
_cell.length_b   1.000
_cell.length_c   1.000
_cell.angle_alpha   90.00
_cell.angle_beta   90.00
_cell.angle_gamma   90.00
#
_symmetry.space_group_name_H-M   'P 1'
#
loop_
_entity.id
_entity.type
_entity.pdbx_description
1 polymer ?
#
loop_
_entity_poly.entity_id
_entity_poly.type
_entity_poly.pdbx_seq_one_letter_code
_entity_poly.pdbx_strand_id
1 'polypeptide(L)'
;MKQIENYNANKYNSDIYSEIENGIYEVKEDGEILYVTSLSFIQEPQFDEGSNASNITQYPLEDILDKYYCYISDFYKELNTVDSQKCYQEFASPDLEDIRRLRFLIGKHVYNKEIGKYVELIIE
;
A
#
# COMPACT_ATOMS: atom_id res chain seq x y z
N MET A 1 10.60 2.74 -2.04
CA MET A 1 9.23 3.09 -2.42
C MET A 1 9.12 4.60 -2.33
N LYS A 2 8.92 5.24 -3.49
CA LYS A 2 8.76 6.70 -3.59
C LYS A 2 7.49 7.05 -4.33
N GLN A 3 7.19 8.35 -4.32
CA GLN A 3 5.99 8.90 -4.99
C GLN A 3 4.74 8.14 -4.57
N ILE A 4 4.64 7.91 -3.25
CA ILE A 4 3.49 7.24 -2.65
C ILE A 4 2.31 8.19 -2.74
N GLU A 5 1.30 7.78 -3.49
CA GLU A 5 0.15 8.61 -3.85
C GLU A 5 -1.14 7.84 -3.63
N ASN A 6 -2.21 8.55 -3.30
CA ASN A 6 -3.55 7.99 -3.31
C ASN A 6 -3.91 7.47 -4.71
N TYR A 7 -4.38 6.24 -4.80
CA TYR A 7 -4.97 5.70 -6.02
C TYR A 7 -6.49 5.58 -5.83
N ASN A 8 -7.26 6.31 -6.64
CA ASN A 8 -8.72 6.18 -6.62
C ASN A 8 -9.12 5.08 -7.61
N ALA A 9 -9.29 3.86 -7.11
CA ALA A 9 -9.63 2.70 -7.91
C ALA A 9 -11.09 2.76 -8.37
N ASN A 10 -11.36 2.43 -9.65
CA ASN A 10 -12.73 2.46 -10.20
C ASN A 10 -13.72 1.60 -9.42
N LYS A 11 -13.26 0.53 -8.75
CA LYS A 11 -14.11 -0.38 -7.97
C LYS A 11 -14.79 0.31 -6.77
N TYR A 12 -14.22 1.41 -6.27
CA TYR A 12 -14.81 2.20 -5.19
C TYR A 12 -16.09 2.93 -5.61
N ASN A 13 -16.39 3.02 -6.90
CA ASN A 13 -17.68 3.55 -7.38
C ASN A 13 -18.84 2.53 -7.28
N SER A 14 -18.59 1.31 -6.78
CA SER A 14 -19.64 0.30 -6.61
C SER A 14 -20.31 0.44 -5.25
N ASP A 15 -21.58 0.04 -5.17
CA ASP A 15 -22.43 0.22 -3.98
C ASP A 15 -21.96 -0.55 -2.72
N ILE A 16 -20.95 -1.42 -2.85
CA ILE A 16 -20.40 -2.18 -1.71
C ILE A 16 -19.34 -1.39 -0.93
N TYR A 17 -18.82 -0.30 -1.50
CA TYR A 17 -17.87 0.59 -0.84
C TYR A 17 -18.58 1.86 -0.40
N SER A 18 -18.32 2.30 0.82
CA SER A 18 -18.76 3.60 1.34
C SER A 18 -17.55 4.45 1.66
N GLU A 19 -17.38 5.59 0.99
CA GLU A 19 -16.30 6.52 1.33
C GLU A 19 -16.60 7.17 2.69
N ILE A 20 -15.72 6.93 3.65
CA ILE A 20 -15.86 7.47 5.02
C ILE A 20 -14.90 8.64 5.27
N GLU A 21 -13.78 8.67 4.55
CA GLU A 21 -12.83 9.77 4.47
C GLU A 21 -12.23 9.81 3.07
N ASN A 22 -11.68 10.95 2.65
CA ASN A 22 -11.09 11.09 1.32
C ASN A 22 -10.04 10.00 1.04
N GLY A 23 -10.39 9.06 0.15
CA GLY A 23 -9.57 7.91 -0.24
C GLY A 23 -9.51 6.77 0.78
N ILE A 24 -10.40 6.74 1.78
CA ILE A 24 -10.62 5.60 2.68
C ILE A 24 -12.07 5.14 2.56
N TYR A 25 -12.25 3.85 2.29
CA TYR A 25 -13.54 3.25 2.06
C TYR A 25 -13.82 2.18 3.11
N GLU A 26 -15.05 2.11 3.57
CA GLU A 26 -15.60 0.99 4.33
C GLU A 26 -16.20 -0.03 3.35
N VAL A 27 -15.92 -1.31 3.55
CA VAL A 27 -16.52 -2.43 2.82
C VAL A 27 -16.90 -3.52 3.80
N LYS A 28 -18.02 -4.21 3.52
CA LYS A 28 -18.45 -5.37 4.29
C LYS A 28 -18.12 -6.65 3.54
N GLU A 29 -17.20 -7.45 4.08
CA GLU A 29 -16.75 -8.71 3.50
C GLU A 29 -16.95 -9.83 4.51
N ASP A 30 -17.61 -10.92 4.09
CA ASP A 30 -17.92 -12.09 4.94
C ASP A 30 -18.58 -11.79 6.31
N GLY A 31 -19.29 -10.67 6.41
CA GLY A 31 -19.98 -10.25 7.63
C GLY A 31 -19.18 -9.30 8.52
N GLU A 32 -17.89 -9.12 8.24
CA GLU A 32 -16.98 -8.22 8.93
C GLU A 32 -16.88 -6.88 8.21
N ILE A 33 -16.58 -5.81 8.96
CA ILE A 33 -16.31 -4.50 8.41
C ILE A 33 -14.80 -4.37 8.22
N LEU A 34 -14.39 -3.94 7.02
CA LEU A 34 -13.02 -3.62 6.68
C LEU A 34 -12.91 -2.19 6.20
N TYR A 35 -11.79 -1.57 6.52
CA TYR A 35 -11.39 -0.27 5.99
C TYR A 35 -10.29 -0.48 4.97
N VAL A 36 -10.46 0.12 3.79
CA VAL A 36 -9.53 -0.05 2.68
C VAL A 36 -9.07 1.28 2.10
N THR A 37 -7.85 1.29 1.59
CA THR A 37 -7.28 2.39 0.82
C THR A 37 -6.41 1.83 -0.28
N SER A 38 -6.41 2.45 -1.46
CA SER A 38 -5.44 2.10 -2.50
C SER A 38 -4.35 3.15 -2.60
N LEU A 39 -3.11 2.69 -2.63
CA LEU A 39 -1.94 3.52 -2.83
C LEU A 39 -1.23 3.07 -4.10
N SER A 40 -0.56 4.03 -4.72
CA SER A 40 0.38 3.79 -5.81
C SER A 40 1.76 4.31 -5.45
N PHE A 41 2.80 3.66 -5.96
CA PHE A 41 4.19 4.00 -5.63
C PHE A 41 5.14 3.50 -6.72
N ILE A 42 6.39 3.94 -6.67
CA ILE A 42 7.47 3.44 -7.52
C ILE A 42 8.48 2.69 -6.65
N GLN A 43 8.87 1.51 -7.10
CA GLN A 43 9.91 0.72 -6.47
C GLN A 43 11.31 1.21 -6.85
N GLU A 44 12.27 1.00 -5.96
CA GLU A 44 13.62 1.51 -6.07
C GLU A 44 14.66 0.41 -5.90
N PRO A 45 15.17 -0.17 -7.01
CA PRO A 45 16.11 -1.29 -6.97
C PRO A 45 17.39 -1.05 -6.15
N GLN A 46 17.79 0.21 -5.96
CA GLN A 46 18.93 0.55 -5.10
C GLN A 46 18.69 0.30 -3.60
N PHE A 47 17.44 0.05 -3.20
CA PHE A 47 17.03 -0.34 -1.84
C PHE A 47 16.50 -1.79 -1.80
N ASP A 48 16.99 -2.64 -2.71
CA ASP A 48 16.60 -4.06 -2.85
C ASP A 48 15.11 -4.28 -3.18
N GLU A 49 14.49 -3.29 -3.80
CA GLU A 49 13.10 -3.36 -4.27
C GLU A 49 12.99 -3.89 -5.71
N GLY A 50 11.75 -4.10 -6.18
CA GLY A 50 11.48 -4.53 -7.55
C GLY A 50 11.87 -3.49 -8.60
N SER A 51 12.14 -3.96 -9.83
CA SER A 51 12.53 -3.10 -10.96
C SER A 51 11.35 -2.64 -11.84
N ASN A 52 10.16 -3.19 -11.64
CA ASN A 52 8.92 -2.83 -12.32
C ASN A 52 7.72 -3.34 -11.50
N ALA A 53 6.50 -2.99 -11.92
CA ALA A 53 5.29 -3.26 -11.16
C ALA A 53 4.86 -4.74 -11.17
N SER A 54 5.33 -5.56 -12.12
CA SER A 54 4.97 -6.99 -12.15
C SER A 54 5.53 -7.81 -10.99
N ASN A 55 6.52 -7.29 -10.28
CA ASN A 55 7.11 -7.92 -9.11
C ASN A 55 7.31 -6.88 -8.01
N ILE A 56 6.27 -6.66 -7.22
CA ILE A 56 6.36 -5.85 -6.00
C ILE A 56 7.08 -6.69 -4.95
N THR A 57 8.24 -6.24 -4.50
CA THR A 57 9.07 -6.96 -3.54
C THR A 57 8.53 -6.87 -2.13
N GLN A 58 8.89 -7.86 -1.32
CA GLN A 58 8.56 -7.89 0.11
C GLN A 58 9.23 -6.75 0.90
N TYR A 59 10.39 -6.26 0.46
CA TYR A 59 11.05 -5.11 1.07
C TYR A 59 10.73 -3.85 0.24
N PRO A 60 10.23 -2.75 0.83
CA PRO A 60 9.82 -2.54 2.24
C PRO A 60 8.36 -2.89 2.56
N LEU A 61 7.65 -3.58 1.66
CA LEU A 61 6.22 -3.82 1.79
C LEU A 61 5.83 -4.52 3.10
N GLU A 62 6.44 -5.64 3.45
CA GLU A 62 6.08 -6.43 4.63
C GLU A 62 6.30 -5.63 5.93
N ASP A 63 7.39 -4.87 6.03
CA ASP A 63 7.64 -3.99 7.17
C ASP A 63 6.60 -2.87 7.30
N ILE A 64 6.07 -2.37 6.17
CA ILE A 64 4.94 -1.43 6.17
C ILE A 64 3.68 -2.12 6.68
N LEU A 65 3.36 -3.32 6.18
CA LEU A 65 2.19 -4.09 6.58
C LEU A 65 2.21 -4.39 8.08
N ASP A 66 3.34 -4.87 8.60
CA ASP A 66 3.55 -5.16 10.01
C ASP A 66 3.46 -3.90 10.88
N LYS A 67 4.10 -2.80 10.48
CA LYS A 67 4.11 -1.55 11.25
C LYS A 67 2.73 -0.93 11.40
N TYR A 68 1.90 -1.03 10.37
CA TYR A 68 0.57 -0.42 10.31
C TYR A 68 -0.57 -1.42 10.48
N TYR A 69 -0.29 -2.68 10.82
CA TYR A 69 -1.30 -3.73 11.02
C TYR A 69 -2.27 -3.88 9.83
N CYS A 70 -1.74 -3.77 8.61
CA CYS A 70 -2.52 -3.87 7.38
C CYS A 70 -2.15 -5.14 6.61
N TYR A 71 -3.01 -5.54 5.67
CA TYR A 71 -2.69 -6.56 4.67
C TYR A 71 -3.10 -6.10 3.27
N ILE A 72 -2.64 -6.81 2.24
CA ILE A 72 -3.02 -6.50 0.85
C ILE A 72 -4.30 -7.25 0.50
N SER A 73 -5.38 -6.50 0.23
CA SER A 73 -6.66 -7.06 -0.22
C SER A 73 -6.75 -7.15 -1.74
N ASP A 74 -6.00 -6.31 -2.47
CA ASP A 74 -5.98 -6.33 -3.93
C ASP A 74 -4.60 -5.96 -4.48
N PHE A 75 -4.11 -6.79 -5.39
CA PHE A 75 -2.81 -6.63 -6.05
C PHE A 75 -2.91 -5.94 -7.40
N TYR A 76 -4.10 -5.58 -7.90
CA TYR A 76 -4.30 -4.89 -9.18
C TYR A 76 -3.43 -5.47 -10.33
N LYS A 77 -3.47 -6.79 -10.51
CA LYS A 77 -2.54 -7.54 -11.39
C LYS A 77 -2.56 -7.04 -12.84
N GLU A 78 -3.68 -6.51 -13.28
CA GLU A 78 -3.88 -5.91 -14.60
C GLU A 78 -3.15 -4.57 -14.78
N LEU A 79 -2.90 -3.83 -13.70
CA LEU A 79 -2.13 -2.58 -13.70
C LEU A 79 -0.64 -2.83 -13.44
N ASN A 80 -0.36 -3.82 -12.61
CA ASN A 80 0.98 -4.20 -12.17
C ASN A 80 1.66 -5.12 -13.19
N THR A 81 2.10 -4.54 -14.31
CA THR A 81 2.73 -5.26 -15.43
C THR A 81 4.23 -5.00 -15.54
N VAL A 82 4.91 -5.78 -16.39
CA VAL A 82 6.36 -5.65 -16.62
C VAL A 82 6.73 -4.31 -17.26
N ASP A 83 5.80 -3.73 -18.02
CA ASP A 83 5.98 -2.46 -18.73
C ASP A 83 5.64 -1.24 -17.86
N SER A 84 5.09 -1.44 -16.65
CA SER A 84 4.76 -0.37 -15.71
C SER A 84 5.85 -0.20 -14.65
N GLN A 85 6.16 1.05 -14.34
CA GLN A 85 6.99 1.42 -13.19
C GLN A 85 6.15 1.76 -11.95
N LYS A 86 4.89 2.15 -12.16
CA LYS A 86 3.99 2.53 -11.09
C LYS A 86 3.25 1.29 -10.61
N CYS A 87 3.45 0.97 -9.34
CA CYS A 87 2.83 -0.12 -8.61
C CYS A 87 1.52 0.37 -7.99
N TYR A 88 0.55 -0.52 -7.85
CA TYR A 88 -0.75 -0.25 -7.22
C TYR A 88 -1.06 -1.37 -6.23
N GLN A 89 -1.48 -1.03 -5.02
CA GLN A 89 -1.96 -2.01 -4.04
C GLN A 89 -3.12 -1.44 -3.23
N GLU A 90 -4.08 -2.30 -2.89
CA GLU A 90 -5.10 -2.00 -1.90
C GLU A 90 -4.68 -2.59 -0.56
N PHE A 91 -4.69 -1.73 0.45
CA PHE A 91 -4.40 -2.08 1.83
C PHE A 91 -5.72 -2.14 2.58
N ALA A 92 -5.84 -3.14 3.46
CA ALA A 92 -7.01 -3.37 4.29
C ALA A 92 -6.61 -3.56 5.75
N SER A 93 -7.48 -3.12 6.66
CA SER A 93 -7.45 -3.44 8.08
C SER A 93 -8.88 -3.43 8.65
N PRO A 94 -9.19 -4.24 9.67
CA PRO A 94 -10.43 -4.11 10.44
C PRO A 94 -10.47 -2.83 11.31
N ASP A 95 -9.36 -2.12 11.49
CA ASP A 95 -9.27 -0.87 12.25
C ASP A 95 -9.03 0.33 11.32
N LEU A 96 -9.91 1.33 11.39
CA LEU A 96 -9.80 2.57 10.61
C LEU A 96 -8.51 3.33 10.94
N GLU A 97 -8.05 3.29 12.19
CA GLU A 97 -6.87 4.02 12.62
C GLU A 97 -5.59 3.43 12.00
N ASP A 98 -5.55 2.14 11.71
CA ASP A 98 -4.46 1.51 10.96
C ASP A 98 -4.33 2.11 9.56
N ILE A 99 -5.44 2.22 8.83
CA ILE A 99 -5.49 2.82 7.49
C ILE A 99 -5.12 4.29 7.51
N ARG A 100 -5.58 5.06 8.51
CA ARG A 100 -5.18 6.47 8.68
C ARG A 100 -3.67 6.61 8.90
N ARG A 101 -3.09 5.79 9.78
CA ARG A 101 -1.65 5.79 10.05
C ARG A 101 -0.85 5.37 8.82
N LEU A 102 -1.29 4.36 8.09
CA LEU A 102 -0.69 3.96 6.81
C LEU A 102 -0.68 5.12 5.80
N ARG A 103 -1.78 5.87 5.69
CA ARG A 103 -1.88 7.00 4.76
C ARG A 103 -0.94 8.17 5.08
N PHE A 104 -0.31 8.19 6.25
CA PHE A 104 0.81 9.11 6.54
C PHE A 104 2.00 8.90 5.59
N LEU A 105 2.11 7.73 4.95
CA LEU A 105 3.14 7.45 3.94
C LEU A 105 2.94 8.25 2.64
N ILE A 106 1.76 8.82 2.38
CA ILE A 106 1.52 9.61 1.17
C ILE A 106 2.50 10.79 1.12
N GLY A 107 3.21 10.93 0.00
CA GLY A 107 4.25 11.94 -0.20
C GLY A 107 5.58 11.64 0.49
N LYS A 108 5.71 10.50 1.19
CA LYS A 108 6.95 10.06 1.84
C LYS A 108 7.81 9.20 0.93
N HIS A 109 9.08 9.11 1.29
CA HIS A 109 10.01 8.12 0.76
C HIS A 109 10.21 7.04 1.82
N VAL A 110 9.98 5.78 1.44
CA VAL A 110 9.99 4.64 2.35
C VAL A 110 10.89 3.56 1.80
N TYR A 111 11.87 3.10 2.58
CA TYR A 111 12.85 2.12 2.13
C TYR A 111 13.46 1.40 3.34
N ASN A 112 13.97 0.19 3.12
CA ASN A 112 14.77 -0.50 4.12
C ASN A 112 16.22 -0.06 4.05
N LYS A 113 16.87 0.00 5.22
CA LYS A 113 18.29 0.31 5.33
C LYS A 113 18.96 -0.55 6.38
N GLU A 114 20.13 -1.08 6.04
CA GLU A 114 20.99 -1.74 7.02
C GLU A 114 21.58 -0.72 8.00
N ILE A 115 21.31 -0.92 9.29
CA ILE A 115 21.85 -0.13 10.39
C ILE A 115 22.51 -1.11 11.37
N GLY A 116 23.83 -1.26 11.24
CA GLY A 116 24.62 -2.19 12.05
C GLY A 116 24.31 -3.64 11.68
N LYS A 117 23.60 -4.36 12.56
CA LYS A 117 23.19 -5.76 12.36
C LYS A 117 21.70 -5.93 12.08
N TYR A 118 20.98 -4.83 11.96
CA TYR A 118 19.54 -4.80 11.78
C TYR A 118 19.20 -4.15 10.45
N VAL A 119 18.05 -4.54 9.90
CA VAL A 119 17.40 -3.82 8.82
C VAL A 119 16.30 -2.97 9.46
N GLU A 120 16.31 -1.68 9.19
CA GLU A 120 15.30 -0.75 9.69
C GLU A 120 14.47 -0.20 8.53
N LEU A 121 13.17 0.00 8.77
CA LEU A 121 12.27 0.71 7.87
C LEU A 121 12.44 2.22 8.06
N ILE A 122 12.90 2.90 7.03
CA ILE A 122 13.08 4.35 7.00
C ILE A 122 11.88 5.01 6.33
N ILE A 123 11.37 6.10 6.91
CA ILE A 123 10.26 6.90 6.40
C ILE A 123 10.65 8.38 6.50
N GLU A 124 10.78 9.06 5.36
CA GLU A 124 11.24 10.46 5.24
C GLU A 124 10.22 11.35 4.50
#